data_AF-A0A1E1KCG5-F1
#
_entry.id   AF-A0A1E1KCG5-F1
#
_cell.length_a   1.000
_cell.length_b   1.000
_cell.length_c   1.000
_cell.angle_alpha   90.00
_cell.angle_beta   90.00
_cell.angle_gamma   90.00
#
_symmetry.space_group_name_H-M   'P 1'
#
loop_
_entity.id
_entity.type
_entity.pdbx_description
1 polymer ?
#
loop_
_entity_poly.entity_id
_entity_poly.type
_entity_poly.pdbx_seq_one_letter_code
_entity_poly.pdbx_strand_id
1 'polypeptide(L)'
;MAIAMQEAFVKLDGSIFKTAIDAYQTNLPLQDKLANMAPAFAGSCALLSLYDPEKNKVHVACTGDSRAVYGQQNDQGVWEAIPMSIDQSGYNEAEIARLKKEHPGEDEQIFSGGRILGIMISRAYGDSRWKWPVELQEDLKKRSGGPSRLGPKYKVLTPPYLTAEPVVKSLNIDPGKPSFLIMATDGLWDKLSQQAVDLVSKWLKTPTTSRTESNIALEMTYEPYDFSGPESSERFVKEKMTVQDSNAAVHLVGNSLGGNHHEMIAGRLAYGSPFSRDVRDDITVQVIFFHVPEQ
;
A
#
# COMPACT_ATOMS: atom_id res chain seq x y z
N MET A 1 -15.17 -10.79 -14.07
CA MET A 1 -14.78 -9.86 -12.99
C MET A 1 -13.37 -9.31 -13.18
N ALA A 2 -12.32 -10.13 -13.26
CA ALA A 2 -10.93 -9.65 -13.43
C ALA A 2 -10.73 -8.67 -14.61
N ILE A 3 -11.17 -9.05 -15.81
CA ILE A 3 -11.11 -8.18 -17.01
C ILE A 3 -11.77 -6.83 -16.77
N ALA A 4 -13.00 -6.82 -16.21
CA ALA A 4 -13.72 -5.59 -15.92
C ALA A 4 -13.00 -4.70 -14.90
N MET A 5 -12.34 -5.28 -13.89
CA MET A 5 -11.51 -4.52 -12.94
C MET A 5 -10.27 -3.95 -13.63
N GLN A 6 -9.60 -4.71 -14.49
CA GLN A 6 -8.45 -4.24 -15.25
C GLN A 6 -8.82 -3.07 -16.17
N GLU A 7 -9.90 -3.23 -16.95
CA GLU A 7 -10.43 -2.19 -17.83
C GLU A 7 -10.83 -0.94 -17.05
N ALA A 8 -11.50 -1.08 -15.91
CA ALA A 8 -11.89 0.05 -15.08
C ALA A 8 -10.68 0.85 -14.59
N PHE A 9 -9.61 0.18 -14.18
CA PHE A 9 -8.39 0.83 -13.72
C PHE A 9 -7.67 1.57 -14.85
N VAL A 10 -7.44 0.90 -15.98
CA VAL A 10 -6.80 1.52 -17.14
C VAL A 10 -7.62 2.69 -17.69
N LYS A 11 -8.96 2.56 -17.71
CA LYS A 11 -9.86 3.63 -18.15
C LYS A 11 -9.81 4.84 -17.22
N LEU A 12 -9.75 4.63 -15.90
CA LEU A 12 -9.62 5.72 -14.94
C LEU A 12 -8.28 6.45 -15.11
N ASP A 13 -7.17 5.73 -15.27
CA ASP A 13 -5.85 6.35 -15.52
C ASP A 13 -5.82 7.12 -16.84
N GLY A 14 -6.39 6.56 -17.90
CA GLY A 14 -6.59 7.25 -19.17
C GLY A 14 -7.44 8.53 -19.02
N SER A 15 -8.47 8.50 -18.17
CA SER A 15 -9.29 9.68 -17.87
C SER A 15 -8.49 10.74 -17.12
N ILE A 16 -7.63 10.36 -16.16
CA ILE A 16 -6.75 11.28 -15.42
C ILE A 16 -5.86 12.03 -16.42
N PHE A 17 -5.20 11.31 -17.34
CA PHE A 17 -4.35 11.95 -18.33
C PHE A 17 -5.13 12.79 -19.33
N LYS A 18 -6.27 12.30 -19.81
CA LYS A 18 -7.12 13.07 -20.72
C LYS A 18 -7.54 14.41 -20.08
N THR A 19 -7.99 14.39 -18.83
CA THR A 19 -8.36 15.61 -18.10
C THR A 19 -7.20 16.59 -18.00
N ALA A 20 -5.97 16.11 -17.72
CA ALA A 20 -4.79 16.97 -17.65
C ALA A 20 -4.44 17.60 -19.01
N ILE A 21 -4.51 16.84 -20.11
CA ILE A 21 -4.22 17.34 -21.46
C ILE A 21 -5.30 18.31 -21.95
N ASP A 22 -6.57 17.99 -21.73
CA ASP A 22 -7.69 18.88 -22.10
C ASP A 22 -7.60 20.21 -21.31
N ALA A 23 -7.27 20.16 -20.02
CA ALA A 23 -7.06 21.36 -19.21
C ALA A 23 -5.89 22.22 -19.70
N TYR A 24 -4.81 21.58 -20.16
CA TYR A 24 -3.68 22.27 -20.73
C TYR A 24 -4.04 23.02 -22.03
N GLN A 25 -4.86 22.41 -22.89
CA GLN A 25 -5.22 22.93 -24.21
C GLN A 25 -6.37 23.96 -24.20
N THR A 26 -7.11 24.08 -23.11
CA THR A 26 -8.29 24.97 -23.00
C THR A 26 -7.93 26.36 -22.45
N ASN A 27 -8.89 27.30 -22.44
CA ASN A 27 -8.75 28.64 -21.85
C ASN A 27 -9.23 28.71 -20.39
N LEU A 28 -9.17 27.60 -19.65
CA LEU A 28 -9.55 27.58 -18.23
C LEU A 28 -8.67 28.55 -17.42
N PRO A 29 -9.20 29.13 -16.32
CA PRO A 29 -8.39 29.84 -15.33
C PRO A 29 -7.21 29.01 -14.84
N LEU A 30 -6.09 29.65 -14.51
CA LEU A 30 -4.84 28.97 -14.18
C LEU A 30 -5.00 27.98 -13.02
N GLN A 31 -5.72 28.34 -11.97
CA GLN A 31 -5.98 27.48 -10.82
C GLN A 31 -6.72 26.20 -11.21
N ASP A 32 -7.68 26.29 -12.13
CA ASP A 32 -8.47 25.14 -12.58
C ASP A 32 -7.63 24.24 -13.49
N LYS A 33 -6.77 24.84 -14.34
CA LYS A 33 -5.78 24.08 -15.11
C LYS A 33 -4.87 23.27 -14.20
N LEU A 34 -4.27 23.92 -13.20
CA LEU A 34 -3.34 23.27 -12.28
C LEU A 34 -4.04 22.18 -11.47
N ALA A 35 -5.26 22.43 -10.99
CA ALA A 35 -6.04 21.43 -10.26
C ALA A 35 -6.36 20.19 -11.13
N ASN A 36 -6.71 20.40 -12.41
CA ASN A 36 -7.01 19.31 -13.34
C ASN A 36 -5.76 18.53 -13.80
N MET A 37 -4.59 19.19 -13.80
CA MET A 37 -3.32 18.55 -14.16
C MET A 37 -2.65 17.82 -12.98
N ALA A 38 -2.86 18.28 -11.75
CA ALA A 38 -2.20 17.76 -10.56
C ALA A 38 -2.36 16.22 -10.39
N PRO A 39 -3.54 15.60 -10.63
CA PRO A 39 -3.68 14.15 -10.53
C PRO A 39 -2.81 13.36 -11.51
N ALA A 40 -2.53 13.89 -12.70
CA ALA A 40 -1.62 13.25 -13.66
C ALA A 40 -0.15 13.35 -13.24
N PHE A 41 0.20 14.40 -12.49
CA PHE A 41 1.55 14.64 -12.00
C PHE A 41 1.86 13.85 -10.73
N ALA A 42 0.87 13.69 -9.87
CA ALA A 42 0.95 12.84 -8.68
C ALA A 42 0.89 11.35 -9.07
N GLY A 43 1.32 10.51 -8.14
CA GLY A 43 1.26 9.05 -8.25
C GLY A 43 0.41 8.47 -7.13
N SER A 44 -0.26 7.35 -7.38
CA SER A 44 -1.00 6.62 -6.35
C SER A 44 -1.05 5.12 -6.63
N CYS A 45 -0.69 4.34 -5.61
CA CYS A 45 -1.02 2.92 -5.55
C CYS A 45 -2.52 2.74 -5.30
N ALA A 46 -3.09 1.62 -5.76
CA ALA A 46 -4.47 1.27 -5.54
C ALA A 46 -4.61 -0.22 -5.20
N LEU A 47 -5.37 -0.49 -4.15
CA LEU A 47 -5.72 -1.84 -3.71
C LEU A 47 -7.23 -1.89 -3.50
N LEU A 48 -7.90 -2.66 -4.37
CA LEU A 48 -9.36 -2.78 -4.38
C LEU A 48 -9.75 -4.22 -4.04
N SER A 49 -10.73 -4.39 -3.15
CA SER A 49 -11.44 -5.65 -2.98
C SER A 49 -12.89 -5.53 -3.44
N LEU A 50 -13.41 -6.59 -4.05
CA LEU A 50 -14.81 -6.75 -4.40
C LEU A 50 -15.29 -8.11 -3.89
N TYR A 51 -16.34 -8.10 -3.07
CA TYR A 51 -16.97 -9.31 -2.56
C TYR A 51 -18.25 -9.61 -3.34
N ASP A 52 -18.34 -10.81 -3.91
CA ASP A 52 -19.54 -11.37 -4.54
C ASP A 52 -20.23 -12.29 -3.51
N PRO A 53 -21.31 -11.83 -2.84
CA PRO A 53 -21.98 -12.60 -1.79
C PRO A 53 -22.73 -13.81 -2.33
N GLU A 54 -23.21 -13.77 -3.57
CA GLU A 54 -23.91 -14.92 -4.18
C GLU A 54 -22.96 -16.08 -4.43
N LYS A 55 -21.69 -15.77 -4.78
CA LYS A 55 -20.66 -16.78 -5.04
C LYS A 55 -19.73 -17.03 -3.85
N ASN A 56 -19.93 -16.34 -2.72
CA ASN A 56 -18.97 -16.27 -1.61
C ASN A 56 -17.54 -16.08 -2.11
N LYS A 57 -17.32 -15.10 -2.98
CA LYS A 57 -16.02 -14.95 -3.68
C LYS A 57 -15.49 -13.55 -3.51
N VAL A 58 -14.23 -13.44 -3.10
CA VAL A 58 -13.52 -12.16 -3.03
C VAL A 58 -12.55 -12.03 -4.20
N HIS A 59 -12.55 -10.87 -4.83
CA HIS A 59 -11.61 -10.45 -5.85
C HIS A 59 -10.77 -9.31 -5.30
N VAL A 60 -9.45 -9.39 -5.45
CA VAL A 60 -8.51 -8.32 -5.09
C VAL A 60 -7.76 -7.89 -6.33
N ALA A 61 -7.80 -6.59 -6.63
CA ALA A 61 -7.01 -5.96 -7.69
C ALA A 61 -5.96 -5.04 -7.05
N CYS A 62 -4.70 -5.26 -7.42
CA CYS A 62 -3.55 -4.52 -6.89
C CYS A 62 -2.78 -3.82 -8.03
N THR A 63 -2.56 -2.52 -7.85
CA THR A 63 -1.71 -1.65 -8.66
C THR A 63 -0.78 -0.90 -7.70
N GLY A 64 0.47 -1.37 -7.54
CA GLY A 64 1.47 -0.82 -6.62
C GLY A 64 1.95 -1.83 -5.58
N ASP A 65 2.40 -1.32 -4.43
CA ASP A 65 3.00 -2.07 -3.32
C ASP A 65 2.15 -2.11 -2.04
N SER A 66 0.94 -1.56 -2.05
CA SER A 66 -0.08 -1.92 -1.06
C SER A 66 -0.43 -3.40 -1.18
N ARG A 67 -0.65 -4.07 -0.03
CA ARG A 67 -0.85 -5.52 0.01
C ARG A 67 -2.14 -5.94 0.70
N ALA A 68 -2.75 -6.99 0.15
CA ALA A 68 -3.89 -7.69 0.73
C ALA A 68 -3.49 -9.11 1.16
N VAL A 69 -3.89 -9.51 2.37
CA VAL A 69 -3.63 -10.84 2.93
C VAL A 69 -4.92 -11.38 3.53
N TYR A 70 -5.33 -12.57 3.08
CA TYR A 70 -6.50 -13.27 3.59
C TYR A 70 -6.07 -14.21 4.72
N GLY A 71 -6.74 -14.12 5.87
CA GLY A 71 -6.56 -14.98 7.03
C GLY A 71 -7.72 -15.96 7.15
N GLN A 72 -7.43 -17.25 7.28
CA GLN A 72 -8.42 -18.29 7.55
C GLN A 72 -7.83 -19.40 8.43
N GLN A 73 -8.66 -20.04 9.24
CA GLN A 73 -8.23 -21.23 9.98
C GLN A 73 -8.20 -22.48 9.10
N ASN A 74 -7.11 -23.22 9.17
CA ASN A 74 -7.06 -24.58 8.62
C ASN A 74 -7.82 -25.57 9.53
N ASP A 75 -7.89 -26.83 9.13
CA ASP A 75 -8.63 -27.88 9.87
C ASP A 75 -8.03 -28.18 11.26
N GLN A 76 -6.81 -27.71 11.54
CA GLN A 76 -6.13 -27.82 12.84
C GLN A 76 -6.38 -26.59 13.73
N GLY A 77 -7.17 -25.62 13.27
CA GLY A 77 -7.46 -24.37 13.99
C GLY A 77 -6.34 -23.33 13.95
N VAL A 78 -5.29 -23.55 13.16
CA VAL A 78 -4.18 -22.62 12.96
C VAL A 78 -4.57 -21.61 11.87
N TRP A 79 -4.30 -20.33 12.12
CA TRP A 79 -4.56 -19.26 11.15
C TRP A 79 -3.44 -19.19 10.11
N GLU A 80 -3.80 -19.28 8.85
CA GLU A 80 -2.86 -19.19 7.73
C GLU A 80 -3.00 -17.85 7.02
N ALA A 81 -1.86 -17.26 6.63
CA ALA A 81 -1.83 -16.06 5.80
C ALA A 81 -1.76 -16.46 4.32
N ILE A 82 -2.78 -16.10 3.57
CA ILE A 82 -2.87 -16.35 2.12
C ILE A 82 -2.70 -15.01 1.40
N PRO A 83 -1.57 -14.77 0.72
CA PRO A 83 -1.37 -13.52 -0.02
C PRO A 83 -2.43 -13.34 -1.10
N MET A 84 -3.17 -12.23 -1.07
CA MET A 84 -4.17 -11.89 -2.08
C MET A 84 -3.66 -10.87 -3.10
N SER A 85 -2.49 -10.28 -2.86
CA SER A 85 -1.70 -9.55 -3.85
C SER A 85 -0.21 -9.80 -3.62
N ILE A 86 0.61 -9.38 -4.59
CA ILE A 86 2.08 -9.41 -4.52
C ILE A 86 2.53 -8.01 -4.88
N ASP A 87 3.41 -7.42 -4.07
CA ASP A 87 3.90 -6.06 -4.27
C ASP A 87 4.54 -5.91 -5.66
N GLN A 88 4.22 -4.81 -6.32
CA GLN A 88 4.63 -4.59 -7.71
C GLN A 88 5.77 -3.58 -7.73
N SER A 89 6.97 -4.03 -7.40
CA SER A 89 8.21 -3.23 -7.34
C SER A 89 9.32 -3.79 -8.23
N GLY A 90 10.48 -3.13 -8.26
CA GLY A 90 11.69 -3.65 -8.91
C GLY A 90 12.35 -4.84 -8.21
N TYR A 91 11.71 -5.43 -7.19
CA TYR A 91 12.10 -6.71 -6.59
C TYR A 91 11.20 -7.88 -7.03
N ASN A 92 10.08 -7.59 -7.69
CA ASN A 92 9.15 -8.62 -8.15
C ASN A 92 9.60 -9.17 -9.51
N GLU A 93 10.03 -10.44 -9.54
CA GLU A 93 10.53 -11.10 -10.74
C GLU A 93 9.55 -11.09 -11.91
N ALA A 94 8.24 -11.18 -11.64
CA ALA A 94 7.22 -11.11 -12.68
C ALA A 94 7.11 -9.70 -13.29
N GLU A 95 7.22 -8.65 -12.47
CA GLU A 95 7.23 -7.27 -12.97
C GLU A 95 8.53 -6.92 -13.70
N ILE A 96 9.67 -7.41 -13.22
CA ILE A 96 10.94 -7.30 -13.92
C ILE A 96 10.83 -7.98 -15.29
N ALA A 97 10.34 -9.22 -15.35
CA ALA A 97 10.18 -9.95 -16.61
C ALA A 97 9.21 -9.24 -17.58
N ARG A 98 8.10 -8.68 -17.07
CA ARG A 98 7.17 -7.86 -17.85
C ARG A 98 7.87 -6.65 -18.46
N LEU A 99 8.55 -5.85 -17.64
CA LEU A 99 9.21 -4.62 -18.09
C LEU A 99 10.36 -4.90 -19.06
N LYS A 100 11.14 -5.98 -18.87
CA LYS A 100 12.18 -6.40 -19.85
C LYS A 100 11.58 -6.76 -21.22
N LYS A 101 10.38 -7.34 -21.23
CA LYS A 101 9.67 -7.68 -22.46
C LYS A 101 9.10 -6.42 -23.15
N GLU A 102 8.59 -5.48 -22.38
CA GLU A 102 8.05 -4.20 -22.88
C GLU A 102 9.15 -3.26 -23.39
N HIS A 103 10.34 -3.31 -22.78
CA HIS A 103 11.48 -2.42 -23.07
C HIS A 103 12.77 -3.21 -23.34
N PRO A 104 12.84 -3.95 -24.46
CA PRO A 104 13.99 -4.81 -24.76
C PRO A 104 15.29 -3.99 -24.91
N GLY A 105 16.32 -4.36 -24.15
CA GLY A 105 17.64 -3.75 -24.20
C GLY A 105 17.85 -2.56 -23.26
N GLU A 106 16.89 -2.27 -22.37
CA GLU A 106 16.94 -1.13 -21.44
C GLU A 106 17.18 -1.52 -19.97
N ASP A 107 17.43 -2.81 -19.69
CA ASP A 107 17.52 -3.39 -18.34
C ASP A 107 18.38 -2.58 -17.36
N GLU A 108 19.63 -2.28 -17.72
CA GLU A 108 20.59 -1.56 -16.84
C GLU A 108 20.14 -0.14 -16.49
N GLN A 109 19.30 0.45 -17.33
CA GLN A 109 18.80 1.80 -17.16
C GLN A 109 17.51 1.82 -16.34
N ILE A 110 16.64 0.84 -16.56
CA ILE A 110 15.34 0.74 -15.89
C ILE A 110 15.53 0.35 -14.43
N PHE A 111 16.32 -0.67 -14.14
CA PHE A 111 16.38 -1.28 -12.81
C PHE A 111 17.63 -0.86 -12.03
N SER A 112 17.45 -0.26 -10.85
CA SER A 112 18.55 0.09 -9.96
C SER A 112 18.12 0.03 -8.50
N GLY A 113 18.70 -0.89 -7.72
CA GLY A 113 18.44 -1.00 -6.28
C GLY A 113 16.96 -1.23 -5.94
N GLY A 114 16.28 -2.09 -6.72
CA GLY A 114 14.85 -2.37 -6.58
C GLY A 114 13.91 -1.28 -7.08
N ARG A 115 14.44 -0.21 -7.69
CA ARG A 115 13.67 0.90 -8.26
C ARG A 115 13.58 0.82 -9.78
N ILE A 116 12.50 1.36 -10.33
CA ILE A 116 12.22 1.49 -11.76
C ILE A 116 12.39 2.96 -12.14
N LEU A 117 13.50 3.30 -12.79
CA LEU A 117 13.88 4.69 -13.10
C LEU A 117 13.78 5.62 -11.87
N GLY A 118 14.13 5.09 -10.70
CA GLY A 118 14.15 5.81 -9.42
C GLY A 118 12.88 5.72 -8.56
N ILE A 119 11.75 5.20 -9.05
CA ILE A 119 10.54 4.96 -8.23
C ILE A 119 10.53 3.54 -7.66
N MET A 120 9.91 3.30 -6.49
CA MET A 120 9.85 1.94 -5.88
C MET A 120 8.84 1.01 -6.55
N ILE A 121 7.81 1.57 -7.19
CA ILE A 121 6.71 0.80 -7.80
C ILE A 121 6.86 0.66 -9.31
N SER A 122 6.25 -0.41 -9.83
CA SER A 122 6.17 -0.75 -11.26
C SER A 122 4.79 -0.46 -11.87
N ARG A 123 3.80 -0.24 -11.01
CA ARG A 123 2.41 0.05 -11.39
C ARG A 123 1.84 1.12 -10.48
N ALA A 124 1.12 2.08 -11.06
CA ALA A 124 0.55 3.22 -10.35
C ALA A 124 -0.51 3.91 -11.22
N TYR A 125 -1.45 4.62 -10.61
CA TYR A 125 -2.17 5.70 -11.27
C TYR A 125 -1.30 6.95 -11.38
N GLY A 126 -1.54 7.77 -12.40
CA GLY A 126 -0.80 9.01 -12.60
C GLY A 126 0.67 8.74 -12.91
N ASP A 127 1.59 9.42 -12.22
CA ASP A 127 3.04 9.32 -12.44
C ASP A 127 3.43 9.60 -13.90
N SER A 128 2.84 10.65 -14.48
CA SER A 128 3.04 11.05 -15.89
C SER A 128 4.49 11.09 -16.35
N ARG A 129 5.47 11.38 -15.48
CA ARG A 129 6.91 11.40 -15.81
C ARG A 129 7.43 10.05 -16.32
N TRP A 130 6.81 8.94 -15.93
CA TRP A 130 7.14 7.59 -16.38
C TRP A 130 6.26 7.11 -17.54
N LYS A 131 5.17 7.81 -17.86
CA LYS A 131 4.16 7.36 -18.84
C LYS A 131 4.09 8.22 -20.10
N TRP A 132 4.28 9.53 -20.01
CA TRP A 132 4.17 10.44 -21.15
C TRP A 132 5.45 10.50 -21.99
N PRO A 133 5.33 10.76 -23.30
CA PRO A 133 6.47 11.09 -24.16
C PRO A 133 7.27 12.28 -23.61
N VAL A 134 8.59 12.27 -23.84
CA VAL A 134 9.51 13.26 -23.29
C VAL A 134 9.19 14.67 -23.80
N GLU A 135 8.76 14.79 -25.06
CA GLU A 135 8.42 16.06 -25.72
C GLU A 135 7.24 16.74 -25.03
N LEU A 136 6.22 15.95 -24.66
CA LEU A 136 5.04 16.44 -23.94
C LEU A 136 5.44 16.91 -22.53
N GLN A 137 6.28 16.15 -21.83
CA GLN A 137 6.77 16.55 -20.50
C GLN A 137 7.54 17.88 -20.56
N GLU A 138 8.39 18.06 -21.57
CA GLU A 138 9.13 19.31 -21.76
C GLU A 138 8.22 20.50 -22.05
N ASP A 139 7.21 20.32 -22.92
CA ASP A 139 6.27 21.38 -23.28
C ASP A 139 5.46 21.84 -22.06
N LEU A 140 4.91 20.89 -21.29
CA LEU A 140 4.20 21.17 -20.04
C LEU A 140 5.10 21.83 -19.00
N LYS A 141 6.36 21.41 -18.87
CA LYS A 141 7.30 22.05 -17.95
C LYS A 141 7.51 23.53 -18.32
N LYS A 142 7.74 23.81 -19.60
CA LYS A 142 8.04 25.15 -20.12
C LYS A 142 6.84 26.09 -20.02
N ARG A 143 5.62 25.59 -20.26
CA ARG A 143 4.42 26.43 -20.43
C ARG A 143 3.45 26.44 -19.25
N SER A 144 3.45 25.43 -18.39
CA SER A 144 2.47 25.31 -17.30
C SER A 144 3.08 25.00 -15.93
N GLY A 145 4.41 25.04 -15.81
CA GLY A 145 5.09 24.75 -14.54
C GLY A 145 4.97 23.29 -14.09
N GLY A 146 4.73 22.36 -15.04
CA GLY A 146 4.64 20.93 -14.75
C GLY A 146 5.89 20.36 -14.06
N PRO A 147 5.86 19.08 -13.65
CA PRO A 147 7.01 18.41 -13.05
C PRO A 147 8.22 18.45 -13.98
N SER A 148 9.40 18.61 -13.40
CA SER A 148 10.64 18.39 -14.16
C SER A 148 10.74 16.93 -14.58
N ARG A 149 11.37 16.67 -15.72
CA ARG A 149 11.74 15.32 -16.14
C ARG A 149 12.49 14.58 -15.04
N LEU A 150 12.53 13.25 -15.15
CA LEU A 150 13.45 12.46 -14.35
C LEU A 150 14.88 13.00 -14.52
N GLY A 151 15.66 12.97 -13.44
CA GLY A 151 16.99 13.58 -13.43
C GLY A 151 17.92 12.96 -14.49
N PRO A 152 19.00 13.64 -14.89
CA PRO A 152 19.83 13.27 -16.05
C PRO A 152 20.38 11.82 -16.06
N LYS A 153 20.48 11.20 -14.87
CA LYS A 153 20.89 9.79 -14.71
C LYS A 153 19.86 8.78 -15.22
N TYR A 154 18.58 9.14 -15.24
CA TYR A 154 17.50 8.28 -15.72
C TYR A 154 17.16 8.69 -17.15
N LYS A 155 17.43 7.82 -18.12
CA LYS A 155 17.00 8.07 -19.49
C LYS A 155 15.58 7.48 -19.65
N VAL A 156 14.73 8.18 -20.37
CA VAL A 156 13.35 7.78 -20.68
C VAL A 156 13.34 7.63 -22.20
N LEU A 157 13.45 6.38 -22.67
CA LEU A 157 13.62 6.05 -24.09
C LEU A 157 12.29 5.59 -24.71
N THR A 158 11.61 4.65 -24.07
CA THR A 158 10.38 4.02 -24.59
C THR A 158 9.23 4.06 -23.57
N PRO A 159 8.82 5.24 -23.05
CA PRO A 159 7.67 5.32 -22.17
C PRO A 159 6.41 4.77 -22.87
N PRO A 160 5.46 4.16 -22.15
CA PRO A 160 5.33 4.16 -20.68
C PRO A 160 6.09 3.03 -19.97
N TYR A 161 6.74 3.34 -18.83
CA TYR A 161 7.42 2.39 -17.94
C TYR A 161 6.58 1.96 -16.72
N LEU A 162 5.44 2.62 -16.49
CA LEU A 162 4.47 2.26 -15.45
C LEU A 162 3.10 2.05 -16.10
N THR A 163 2.31 1.16 -15.53
CA THR A 163 0.90 0.94 -15.92
C THR A 163 -0.01 1.06 -14.71
N ALA A 164 -1.25 1.52 -14.90
CA ALA A 164 -2.27 1.44 -13.85
C ALA A 164 -3.00 0.08 -13.85
N GLU A 165 -2.75 -0.78 -14.83
CA GLU A 165 -3.41 -2.08 -14.95
C GLU A 165 -3.11 -2.96 -13.71
N PRO A 166 -4.13 -3.42 -12.97
CA PRO A 166 -3.95 -4.21 -11.78
C PRO A 166 -3.64 -5.66 -12.10
N VAL A 167 -2.96 -6.34 -11.16
CA VAL A 167 -2.99 -7.81 -11.08
C VAL A 167 -4.17 -8.20 -10.20
N VAL A 168 -5.05 -9.06 -10.72
CA VAL A 168 -6.26 -9.50 -10.02
C VAL A 168 -6.12 -10.93 -9.53
N LYS A 169 -6.30 -11.16 -8.23
CA LYS A 169 -6.41 -12.49 -7.63
C LYS A 169 -7.81 -12.70 -7.06
N SER A 170 -8.32 -13.92 -7.15
CA SER A 170 -9.65 -14.26 -6.65
C SER A 170 -9.59 -15.49 -5.75
N LEU A 171 -10.42 -15.52 -4.71
CA LEU A 171 -10.50 -16.62 -3.76
C LEU A 171 -11.96 -16.85 -3.35
N ASN A 172 -12.37 -18.11 -3.30
CA ASN A 172 -13.67 -18.48 -2.74
C ASN A 172 -13.54 -18.53 -1.21
N ILE A 173 -14.45 -17.87 -0.52
CA ILE A 173 -14.57 -17.86 0.94
C ILE A 173 -15.34 -19.11 1.35
N ASP A 174 -14.84 -19.82 2.36
CA ASP A 174 -15.57 -20.91 3.00
C ASP A 174 -16.54 -20.32 4.04
N PRO A 175 -17.86 -20.37 3.81
CA PRO A 175 -18.82 -19.81 4.75
C PRO A 175 -18.91 -20.58 6.08
N GLY A 176 -18.36 -21.79 6.14
CA GLY A 176 -18.28 -22.60 7.36
C GLY A 176 -17.12 -22.22 8.28
N LYS A 177 -16.20 -21.35 7.85
CA LYS A 177 -15.00 -20.99 8.59
C LYS A 177 -14.87 -19.47 8.78
N PRO A 178 -14.62 -18.97 10.00
CA PRO A 178 -14.34 -17.56 10.20
C PRO A 178 -13.07 -17.18 9.44
N SER A 179 -13.13 -16.04 8.75
CA SER A 179 -12.01 -15.53 7.99
C SER A 179 -12.00 -14.01 7.92
N PHE A 180 -10.91 -13.43 7.45
CA PHE A 180 -10.78 -12.00 7.27
C PHE A 180 -9.83 -11.64 6.13
N LEU A 181 -9.96 -10.43 5.60
CA LEU A 181 -9.02 -9.84 4.65
C LEU A 181 -8.40 -8.59 5.28
N ILE A 182 -7.08 -8.59 5.42
CA ILE A 182 -6.30 -7.40 5.78
C ILE A 182 -5.87 -6.72 4.48
N MET A 183 -6.20 -5.45 4.32
CA MET A 183 -5.73 -4.59 3.22
C MET A 183 -4.99 -3.42 3.84
N ALA A 184 -3.73 -3.20 3.46
CA ALA A 184 -2.96 -2.08 3.99
C ALA A 184 -1.90 -1.56 3.01
N THR A 185 -1.46 -0.32 3.24
CA THR A 185 -0.28 0.27 2.59
C THR A 185 1.01 -0.41 3.07
N ASP A 186 2.07 -0.24 2.30
CA ASP A 186 3.45 -0.67 2.63
C ASP A 186 3.92 -0.19 4.01
N GLY A 187 3.46 0.99 4.46
CA GLY A 187 3.71 1.47 5.82
C GLY A 187 3.38 0.47 6.95
N LEU A 188 2.39 -0.42 6.75
CA LEU A 188 2.15 -1.55 7.66
C LEU A 188 3.07 -2.74 7.34
N TRP A 189 3.17 -3.11 6.07
CA TRP A 189 3.82 -4.34 5.60
C TRP A 189 5.34 -4.32 5.68
N ASP A 190 5.94 -3.14 5.80
CA ASP A 190 7.35 -2.94 6.13
C ASP A 190 7.67 -3.34 7.58
N LYS A 191 6.65 -3.35 8.45
CA LYS A 191 6.77 -3.70 9.87
C LYS A 191 6.26 -5.10 10.17
N LEU A 192 5.24 -5.57 9.44
CA LEU A 192 4.53 -6.83 9.68
C LEU A 192 4.53 -7.74 8.45
N SER A 193 4.56 -9.06 8.70
CA SER A 193 4.37 -10.09 7.68
C SER A 193 3.26 -11.06 8.11
N GLN A 194 3.59 -12.33 8.37
CA GLN A 194 2.69 -13.31 8.99
C GLN A 194 2.08 -12.81 10.30
N GLN A 195 2.83 -11.97 11.04
CA GLN A 195 2.40 -11.45 12.33
C GLN A 195 1.10 -10.63 12.27
N ALA A 196 0.76 -10.04 11.11
CA ALA A 196 -0.51 -9.33 10.96
C ALA A 196 -1.73 -10.27 11.11
N VAL A 197 -1.66 -11.47 10.53
CA VAL A 197 -2.72 -12.48 10.68
C VAL A 197 -2.78 -13.01 12.10
N ASP A 198 -1.62 -13.21 12.74
CA ASP A 198 -1.54 -13.65 14.14
C ASP A 198 -2.14 -12.61 15.10
N LEU A 199 -1.90 -11.31 14.84
CA LEU A 199 -2.48 -10.18 15.57
C LEU A 199 -4.00 -10.18 15.48
N VAL A 200 -4.57 -10.21 14.27
CA VAL A 200 -6.03 -10.24 14.09
C VAL A 200 -6.64 -11.50 14.69
N SER A 201 -5.99 -12.66 14.55
CA SER A 201 -6.39 -13.92 15.20
C SER A 201 -6.45 -13.80 16.72
N LYS A 202 -5.42 -13.21 17.35
CA LYS A 202 -5.40 -13.01 18.81
C LYS A 202 -6.47 -12.00 19.23
N TRP A 203 -6.61 -10.92 18.48
CA TRP A 203 -7.67 -9.92 18.68
C TRP A 203 -9.04 -10.60 18.69
N LEU A 204 -9.35 -11.42 17.69
CA LEU A 204 -10.62 -12.16 17.59
C LEU A 204 -10.92 -13.09 18.79
N LYS A 205 -9.88 -13.65 19.42
CA LYS A 205 -10.02 -14.56 20.57
C LYS A 205 -10.16 -13.83 21.92
N THR A 206 -9.74 -12.57 22.00
CA THR A 206 -9.80 -11.77 23.23
C THR A 206 -11.22 -11.23 23.43
N PRO A 207 -11.92 -11.45 24.55
CA PRO A 207 -13.27 -10.90 24.78
C PRO A 207 -13.33 -9.37 24.72
N THR A 208 -14.44 -8.82 24.23
CA THR A 208 -14.65 -7.37 24.07
C THR A 208 -14.49 -6.61 25.40
N THR A 209 -14.96 -7.18 26.51
CA THR A 209 -14.80 -6.59 27.86
C THR A 209 -13.34 -6.37 28.25
N SER A 210 -12.46 -7.30 27.88
CA SER A 210 -11.01 -7.18 28.10
C SER A 210 -10.31 -6.20 27.15
N ARG A 211 -11.01 -5.69 26.11
CA ARG A 211 -10.49 -4.68 25.17
C ARG A 211 -10.90 -3.26 25.56
N THR A 212 -11.96 -3.09 26.34
CA THR A 212 -12.51 -1.78 26.75
C THR A 212 -12.21 -1.39 28.18
N GLU A 213 -11.72 -2.31 29.02
CA GLU A 213 -11.21 -1.96 30.35
C GLU A 213 -9.84 -1.26 30.25
N SER A 214 -9.86 -0.02 29.78
CA SER A 214 -8.80 0.97 29.96
C SER A 214 -8.75 1.43 31.42
N ASN A 215 -8.62 0.48 32.35
CA ASN A 215 -8.68 0.74 33.78
C ASN A 215 -7.75 -0.17 34.58
N ILE A 216 -6.56 -0.45 34.07
CA ILE A 216 -5.46 -0.94 34.91
C ILE A 216 -4.22 -0.25 34.38
N ALA A 217 -3.52 0.45 35.28
CA ALA A 217 -2.12 0.79 35.11
C ALA A 217 -1.41 -0.47 34.61
N LEU A 218 -1.21 -0.58 33.30
CA LEU A 218 -0.34 -1.60 32.73
C LEU A 218 1.00 -1.31 33.38
N GLU A 219 1.43 -2.19 34.28
CA GLU A 219 2.82 -2.18 34.74
C GLU A 219 3.66 -2.02 33.47
N MET A 220 4.44 -0.94 33.42
CA MET A 220 5.31 -0.68 32.28
C MET A 220 6.28 -1.87 32.20
N THR A 221 5.99 -2.81 31.32
CA THR A 221 6.78 -4.03 31.13
C THR A 221 7.95 -3.78 30.17
N TYR A 222 8.24 -2.50 29.88
CA TYR A 222 9.28 -2.08 28.97
C TYR A 222 10.28 -1.17 29.69
N GLU A 223 11.56 -1.38 29.38
CA GLU A 223 12.63 -0.49 29.80
C GLU A 223 12.50 0.88 29.11
N PRO A 224 12.97 1.97 29.75
CA PRO A 224 13.04 3.28 29.11
C PRO A 224 13.74 3.20 27.76
N TYR A 225 13.26 4.00 26.80
CA TYR A 225 13.85 3.99 25.46
C TYR A 225 15.30 4.50 25.49
N ASP A 226 16.25 3.66 25.09
CA ASP A 226 17.67 3.98 25.08
C ASP A 226 18.09 4.59 23.73
N PHE A 227 18.45 5.87 23.75
CA PHE A 227 18.94 6.62 22.58
C PHE A 227 20.42 6.35 22.25
N SER A 228 21.13 5.55 23.06
CA SER A 228 22.57 5.28 22.86
C SER A 228 22.85 4.13 21.88
N GLY A 229 21.84 3.30 21.59
CA GLY A 229 21.92 2.27 20.56
C GLY A 229 21.65 2.80 19.16
N PRO A 230 22.11 2.10 18.09
CA PRO A 230 21.61 2.41 16.75
C PRO A 230 20.09 2.26 16.77
N GLU A 231 19.37 3.20 16.14
CA GLU A 231 17.92 3.08 15.96
C GLU A 231 17.67 1.72 15.31
N SER A 232 17.17 0.79 16.12
CA SER A 232 16.94 -0.54 15.63
C SER A 232 15.89 -0.38 14.54
N SER A 233 16.16 -0.94 13.36
CA SER A 233 15.17 -1.10 12.30
C SER A 233 14.15 -2.15 12.76
N GLU A 234 13.58 -1.96 13.96
CA GLU A 234 12.87 -2.93 14.75
C GLU A 234 11.59 -3.26 14.00
N ARG A 235 11.73 -4.25 13.11
CA ARG A 235 10.68 -5.15 12.71
C ARG A 235 9.93 -5.56 13.97
N PHE A 236 8.63 -5.79 13.82
CA PHE A 236 7.76 -6.19 14.90
C PHE A 236 8.39 -7.19 15.88
N VAL A 237 8.33 -6.86 17.17
CA VAL A 237 8.86 -7.67 18.27
C VAL A 237 7.68 -8.42 18.91
N LYS A 238 7.70 -9.75 18.82
CA LYS A 238 6.56 -10.60 19.22
C LYS A 238 6.24 -10.47 20.72
N GLU A 239 7.26 -10.25 21.54
CA GLU A 239 7.16 -10.08 22.99
C GLU A 239 6.42 -8.77 23.36
N LYS A 240 6.45 -7.78 22.47
CA LYS A 240 5.74 -6.50 22.63
C LYS A 240 4.27 -6.58 22.19
N MET A 241 3.81 -7.72 21.68
CA MET A 241 2.47 -7.89 21.14
C MET A 241 1.38 -7.69 22.21
N THR A 242 0.46 -6.77 21.96
CA THR A 242 -0.63 -6.45 22.91
C THR A 242 -1.99 -6.37 22.22
N VAL A 243 -3.06 -6.73 22.93
CA VAL A 243 -4.45 -6.59 22.46
C VAL A 243 -5.15 -5.62 23.41
N GLN A 244 -5.22 -4.34 23.01
CA GLN A 244 -5.79 -3.25 23.82
C GLN A 244 -6.91 -2.51 23.10
N ASP A 245 -7.00 -2.65 21.77
CA ASP A 245 -7.90 -1.84 20.96
C ASP A 245 -9.21 -2.56 20.64
N SER A 246 -10.32 -1.82 20.66
CA SER A 246 -11.63 -2.30 20.23
C SER A 246 -11.79 -2.40 18.71
N ASN A 247 -10.79 -1.94 17.94
CA ASN A 247 -10.79 -1.97 16.47
C ASN A 247 -9.54 -2.72 15.96
N ALA A 248 -9.75 -3.74 15.11
CA ALA A 248 -8.66 -4.58 14.61
C ALA A 248 -7.63 -3.84 13.74
N ALA A 249 -8.04 -2.79 13.01
CA ALA A 249 -7.11 -1.98 12.23
C ALA A 249 -6.23 -1.11 13.14
N VAL A 250 -6.81 -0.48 14.16
CA VAL A 250 -6.05 0.28 15.18
C VAL A 250 -5.10 -0.65 15.94
N HIS A 251 -5.56 -1.85 16.28
CA HIS A 251 -4.74 -2.91 16.88
C HIS A 251 -3.51 -3.26 16.03
N LEU A 252 -3.67 -3.40 14.71
CA LEU A 252 -2.55 -3.65 13.79
C LEU A 252 -1.58 -2.46 13.76
N VAL A 253 -2.09 -1.23 13.65
CA VAL A 253 -1.27 0.00 13.62
C VAL A 253 -0.47 0.14 14.92
N GLY A 254 -1.12 0.02 16.08
CA GLY A 254 -0.46 0.11 17.38
C GLY A 254 0.66 -0.91 17.54
N ASN A 255 0.41 -2.17 17.14
CA ASN A 255 1.43 -3.21 17.18
C ASN A 255 2.57 -3.01 16.17
N SER A 256 2.31 -2.43 14.99
CA SER A 256 3.37 -2.06 14.04
C SER A 256 4.24 -0.91 14.52
N LEU A 257 3.69 -0.01 15.35
CA LEU A 257 4.38 1.17 15.85
C LEU A 257 5.05 0.95 17.21
N GLY A 258 4.69 -0.08 17.96
CA GLY A 258 5.39 -0.38 19.20
C GLY A 258 4.76 -1.39 20.15
N GLY A 259 3.52 -1.81 19.89
CA GLY A 259 2.83 -2.80 20.72
C GLY A 259 2.59 -2.27 22.14
N ASN A 260 3.15 -2.94 23.14
CA ASN A 260 3.04 -2.54 24.55
C ASN A 260 3.95 -1.36 24.96
N HIS A 261 4.85 -0.88 24.10
CA HIS A 261 5.74 0.25 24.39
C HIS A 261 5.09 1.58 24.01
N HIS A 262 4.34 2.17 24.95
CA HIS A 262 3.52 3.35 24.69
C HIS A 262 4.34 4.62 24.39
N GLU A 263 5.51 4.78 25.02
CA GLU A 263 6.40 5.93 24.72
C GLU A 263 6.95 5.86 23.30
N MET A 264 7.29 4.67 22.80
CA MET A 264 7.73 4.50 21.42
C MET A 264 6.61 4.82 20.42
N ILE A 265 5.37 4.40 20.69
CA ILE A 265 4.22 4.75 19.86
C ILE A 265 4.00 6.27 19.87
N ALA A 266 3.94 6.88 21.06
CA ALA A 266 3.75 8.32 21.21
C ALA A 266 4.87 9.12 20.53
N GLY A 267 6.13 8.71 20.73
CA GLY A 267 7.30 9.33 20.11
C GLY A 267 7.25 9.25 18.59
N ARG A 268 6.94 8.08 18.02
CA ARG A 268 6.80 7.91 16.56
C ARG A 268 5.67 8.75 15.99
N LEU A 269 4.55 8.90 16.71
CA LEU A 269 3.40 9.71 16.28
C LEU A 269 3.58 11.22 16.47
N ALA A 270 4.47 11.65 17.37
CA ALA A 270 4.72 13.06 17.65
C ALA A 270 5.38 13.80 16.47
N TYR A 271 6.06 13.09 15.56
CA TYR A 271 6.63 13.69 14.36
C TYR A 271 5.54 14.08 13.35
N GLY A 272 5.50 15.37 13.00
CA GLY A 272 4.68 15.92 11.92
C GLY A 272 5.43 16.05 10.60
N SER A 273 4.71 16.41 9.54
CA SER A 273 5.31 16.72 8.24
C SER A 273 6.27 17.92 8.34
N PRO A 274 7.44 17.89 7.67
CA PRO A 274 7.89 16.87 6.70
C PRO A 274 8.71 15.72 7.30
N PHE A 275 9.03 15.76 8.60
CA PHE A 275 9.96 14.82 9.25
C PHE A 275 9.34 13.47 9.61
N SER A 276 8.01 13.37 9.66
CA SER A 276 7.30 12.12 9.94
C SER A 276 7.76 10.97 9.06
N ARG A 277 8.08 11.26 7.79
CA ARG A 277 8.51 10.28 6.78
C ARG A 277 9.82 9.57 7.08
N ASP A 278 10.68 10.18 7.91
CA ASP A 278 11.97 9.60 8.28
C ASP A 278 11.80 8.58 9.43
N VAL A 279 10.66 8.63 10.13
CA VAL A 279 10.35 7.80 11.30
C VAL A 279 9.31 6.72 10.95
N ARG A 280 8.32 7.05 10.12
CA ARG A 280 7.26 6.15 9.67
C ARG A 280 6.73 6.56 8.29
N ASP A 281 6.24 5.58 7.55
CA ASP A 281 5.42 5.87 6.37
C ASP A 281 3.95 6.10 6.75
N ASP A 282 3.14 6.56 5.80
CA ASP A 282 1.70 6.65 5.96
C ASP A 282 1.08 5.24 6.06
N ILE A 283 0.39 4.98 7.17
CA ILE A 283 -0.20 3.67 7.46
C ILE A 283 -1.72 3.77 7.31
N THR A 284 -2.27 3.07 6.32
CA THR A 284 -3.71 2.87 6.17
C THR A 284 -4.00 1.37 6.23
N VAL A 285 -4.98 0.99 7.05
CA VAL A 285 -5.36 -0.42 7.26
C VAL A 285 -6.87 -0.57 7.22
N GLN A 286 -7.34 -1.60 6.51
CA GLN A 286 -8.72 -2.08 6.55
C GLN A 286 -8.70 -3.57 6.88
N VAL A 287 -9.58 -4.00 7.78
CA VAL A 287 -9.79 -5.41 8.13
C VAL A 287 -11.25 -5.75 7.87
N ILE A 288 -11.50 -6.65 6.94
CA ILE A 288 -12.84 -7.08 6.52
C ILE A 288 -13.07 -8.48 7.07
N PHE A 289 -14.09 -8.67 7.88
CA PHE A 289 -14.42 -9.97 8.49
C PHE A 289 -15.50 -10.69 7.68
N PHE A 290 -15.34 -12.01 7.52
CA PHE A 290 -16.30 -12.88 6.86
C PHE A 290 -16.65 -14.04 7.79
N HIS A 291 -17.95 -14.26 8.02
CA HIS A 291 -18.46 -15.36 8.85
C HIS A 291 -17.81 -15.44 10.25
N VAL A 292 -17.41 -14.28 10.78
CA VAL A 292 -16.96 -14.13 12.17
C VAL A 292 -18.20 -13.86 13.02
N PRO A 293 -18.47 -14.62 14.09
CA PRO A 293 -19.57 -14.34 15.00
C PRO A 293 -19.48 -12.92 15.56
N GLU A 294 -20.61 -12.24 15.74
CA GLU A 294 -20.65 -10.96 16.45
C GLU A 294 -20.06 -11.12 17.87
N GLN A 295 -19.25 -10.15 18.27
CA GLN A 295 -18.48 -10.12 19.53
C GLN A 295 -19.01 -9.10 20.53
#